data_AF-A0A0M9EB44-F1
#
_entry.id   AF-A0A0M9EB44-F1
#
_cell.length_a   1.000
_cell.length_b   1.000
_cell.length_c   1.000
_cell.angle_alpha   90.00
_cell.angle_beta   90.00
_cell.angle_gamma   90.00
#
_symmetry.space_group_name_H-M   'P 1'
#
loop_
_entity.id
_entity.type
_entity.pdbx_description
1 polymer ?
#
loop_
_entity_poly.entity_id
_entity_poly.type
_entity_poly.pdbx_seq_one_letter_code
_entity_poly.pdbx_strand_id
1 'polypeptide(L)' 'MVDACTCLVSAKTPTIRTLKKLNFKKTRVKGVYQSKDKVLKPLSLITLNDLSDENYNLWIKLFSSKKKKIG' A
#
# COMPACT_ATOMS: atom_id res chain seq x y z
N MET A 1 14.49 -17.28 -14.56
CA MET A 1 13.41 -16.28 -14.73
C MET A 1 13.28 -15.53 -13.43
N VAL A 2 13.35 -14.19 -13.45
CA VAL A 2 13.02 -13.37 -12.28
C VAL A 2 11.61 -12.87 -12.50
N ASP A 3 10.69 -13.27 -11.63
CA ASP A 3 9.33 -12.74 -11.67
C ASP A 3 9.35 -11.28 -11.20
N ALA A 4 8.98 -10.36 -12.08
CA ALA A 4 8.89 -8.95 -11.76
C ALA A 4 7.61 -8.69 -10.94
N CYS A 5 7.77 -8.41 -9.64
CA CYS A 5 6.66 -7.99 -8.78
C CYS A 5 6.35 -6.51 -8.99
N THR A 6 5.19 -6.20 -9.57
CA THR A 6 4.74 -4.82 -9.77
C THR A 6 3.85 -4.38 -8.60
N CYS A 7 4.14 -3.22 -8.02
CA CYS A 7 3.32 -2.64 -6.95
C CYS A 7 3.02 -1.17 -7.18
N LEU A 8 1.84 -0.75 -6.74
CA LEU A 8 1.44 0.65 -6.68
C LEU A 8 1.69 1.16 -5.26
N VAL A 9 2.49 2.21 -5.12
CA VAL A 9 2.79 2.83 -3.82
C VAL A 9 2.03 4.15 -3.71
N SER A 10 1.30 4.32 -2.61
CA SER A 10 0.56 5.55 -2.31
C SER A 10 1.01 6.14 -0.98
N ALA A 11 1.41 7.41 -1.03
CA ALA A 11 1.66 8.22 0.17
C ALA A 11 0.39 8.52 0.98
N LYS A 12 -0.80 8.26 0.42
CA LYS A 12 -2.11 8.53 1.04
C LYS A 12 -2.85 7.24 1.35
N THR A 13 -3.72 7.30 2.38
CA THR A 13 -4.67 6.22 2.68
C THR A 13 -5.77 6.24 1.61
N PRO A 14 -6.00 5.13 0.87
CA PRO A 14 -7.04 5.04 -0.14
C PRO A 14 -8.43 5.15 0.47
N THR A 15 -9.36 5.77 -0.26
CA THR A 15 -10.76 5.79 0.17
C THR A 15 -11.41 4.41 0.01
N ILE A 16 -12.44 4.13 0.82
CA ILE A 16 -13.24 2.90 0.71
C ILE A 16 -13.83 2.77 -0.70
N ARG A 17 -14.24 3.89 -1.31
CA ARG A 17 -14.77 3.93 -2.69
C ARG A 17 -13.74 3.43 -3.70
N THR A 18 -12.49 3.91 -3.61
CA THR A 18 -11.38 3.48 -4.48
C THR A 18 -11.10 1.99 -4.31
N LEU A 19 -11.03 1.50 -3.06
CA LEU A 19 -10.78 0.09 -2.79
C LEU A 19 -11.87 -0.81 -3.36
N LYS A 20 -13.15 -0.42 -3.20
CA LYS A 20 -14.29 -1.16 -3.77
C LYS A 20 -14.27 -1.15 -5.30
N LYS A 21 -14.07 0.03 -5.92
CA LYS A 21 -14.06 0.20 -7.38
C LYS A 21 -13.00 -0.68 -8.06
N LEU A 22 -11.81 -0.78 -7.47
CA LEU A 22 -10.68 -1.55 -8.00
C LEU A 22 -10.56 -2.95 -7.39
N ASN A 23 -11.56 -3.36 -6.61
CA ASN A 23 -11.65 -4.64 -5.92
C ASN A 23 -10.40 -5.00 -5.07
N PHE A 24 -9.77 -3.99 -4.46
CA PHE A 24 -8.67 -4.18 -3.51
C PHE A 24 -9.21 -4.62 -2.15
N LYS A 25 -8.61 -5.66 -1.59
CA LYS A 25 -8.91 -6.21 -0.26
C LYS A 25 -7.69 -6.11 0.64
N LYS A 26 -7.92 -5.91 1.94
CA LYS A 26 -6.86 -5.92 2.94
C LYS A 26 -6.19 -7.28 2.97
N THR A 27 -4.88 -7.30 3.14
CA THR A 27 -4.12 -8.51 3.42
C THR A 27 -3.85 -8.64 4.92
N ARG A 28 -3.08 -9.66 5.31
CA ARG A 28 -2.57 -9.80 6.69
C ARG A 28 -1.53 -8.72 7.03
N VAL A 29 -0.87 -8.17 6.02
CA VAL A 29 0.14 -7.12 6.19
C VAL A 29 -0.55 -5.76 6.19
N LYS A 30 -0.36 -5.00 7.27
CA LYS A 30 -0.96 -3.68 7.45
C LYS A 30 -0.47 -2.73 6.34
N GLY A 31 -1.40 -1.99 5.72
CA GLY A 31 -1.09 -1.09 4.62
C GLY A 31 -0.83 -1.77 3.27
N VAL A 32 -0.98 -3.10 3.18
CA VAL A 32 -0.88 -3.83 1.91
C VAL A 32 -2.24 -4.39 1.51
N TYR A 33 -2.63 -4.09 0.28
CA TYR A 33 -3.89 -4.50 -0.32
C TYR A 33 -3.65 -5.29 -1.60
N GLN A 34 -4.50 -6.29 -1.84
CA GLN A 34 -4.45 -7.14 -3.02
C GLN A 34 -5.74 -7.01 -3.82
N SER A 35 -5.65 -6.79 -5.13
CA SER A 35 -6.85 -6.81 -5.97
C SER A 35 -7.34 -8.24 -6.20
N LYS A 36 -8.67 -8.40 -6.20
CA LYS A 36 -9.33 -9.64 -6.63
C LYS A 36 -9.82 -9.55 -8.09
N ASP A 37 -9.66 -8.41 -8.74
CA ASP A 37 -9.89 -8.26 -10.18
C ASP A 37 -8.80 -9.02 -10.96
N LYS A 38 -9.15 -9.68 -12.08
CA LYS A 38 -8.19 -10.51 -12.84
C LYS A 38 -7.04 -9.72 -13.45
N VAL A 39 -7.31 -8.51 -13.93
CA VAL A 39 -6.31 -7.65 -14.59
C VAL A 39 -5.37 -7.05 -13.55
N LEU A 40 -5.93 -6.62 -12.41
CA LEU A 40 -5.16 -5.99 -11.34
C LEU A 40 -4.59 -7.00 -10.32
N LYS A 41 -4.91 -8.29 -10.44
CA LYS A 41 -4.42 -9.35 -9.55
C LYS A 41 -2.89 -9.39 -9.39
N PRO A 42 -2.08 -9.09 -10.42
CA PRO A 42 -0.62 -9.04 -10.26
C PRO A 42 -0.14 -7.84 -9.43
N LEU A 43 -0.98 -6.83 -9.22
CA LEU A 43 -0.61 -5.58 -8.56
C LEU A 43 -0.98 -5.58 -7.07
N SER A 44 0.02 -5.32 -6.24
CA SER A 44 -0.17 -4.97 -4.83
C SER A 44 -0.27 -3.46 -4.67
N LEU A 45 -1.22 -3.00 -3.85
CA LEU A 45 -1.29 -1.60 -3.43
C LEU A 45 -0.69 -1.46 -2.03
N ILE A 46 0.36 -0.66 -1.90
CA ILE A 46 1.06 -0.37 -0.65
C ILE A 46 0.74 1.07 -0.22
N THR A 47 0.25 1.26 0.99
CA THR A 47 -0.18 2.56 1.51
C THR A 47 0.73 2.99 2.66
N LEU A 48 1.59 3.96 2.40
CA LEU A 48 2.68 4.34 3.31
C LEU A 48 2.17 4.86 4.66
N ASN A 49 1.02 5.56 4.64
CA ASN A 49 0.36 6.05 5.85
C ASN A 49 -0.19 4.94 6.74
N ASP A 50 -0.42 3.74 6.21
CA ASP A 50 -1.04 2.65 6.95
C ASP A 50 -0.05 1.51 7.24
N LEU A 51 1.18 1.56 6.69
CA LEU A 51 2.27 0.65 7.04
C LEU A 51 2.59 0.73 8.55
N SER A 52 2.99 -0.39 9.14
CA SER A 52 3.48 -0.46 10.52
C SER A 52 4.76 0.37 10.71
N ASP A 53 5.01 0.81 11.94
CA ASP A 53 6.22 1.54 12.35
C ASP A 53 7.38 0.55 12.62
N GLU A 54 7.70 -0.27 11.63
CA GLU A 54 8.79 -1.25 11.70
C GLU A 54 10.05 -0.69 11.05
N ASN A 55 11.23 -1.06 11.57
CA ASN A 55 12.51 -0.53 11.11
C ASN A 55 12.73 -0.72 9.60
N TYR A 56 12.31 -1.86 9.05
CA TYR A 56 12.43 -2.16 7.63
C TYR A 56 11.48 -1.35 6.73
N ASN A 57 10.50 -0.63 7.30
CA ASN A 57 9.59 0.27 6.55
C ASN A 57 10.04 1.73 6.60
N LEU A 58 10.99 2.09 7.46
CA LEU A 58 11.38 3.48 7.72
C LEU A 58 11.81 4.22 6.45
N TRP A 59 12.62 3.56 5.61
CA TRP A 59 13.17 4.15 4.38
C TRP A 59 12.08 4.61 3.40
N ILE A 60 10.95 3.90 3.34
CA ILE A 60 9.84 4.26 2.43
C ILE A 60 8.79 5.15 3.12
N LYS A 61 8.64 5.05 4.45
CA LYS A 61 7.66 5.86 5.20
C LYS A 61 8.02 7.35 5.29
N LEU A 62 9.26 7.73 4.99
CA LEU A 62 9.67 9.13 4.83
C LEU A 62 8.81 9.89 3.79
N PHE A 63 8.26 9.17 2.81
CA PHE A 63 7.39 9.71 1.76
C PHE A 63 5.90 9.70 2.13
N SER A 64 5.54 9.27 3.34
CA SER A 64 4.15 9.26 3.81
C SER A 64 3.60 10.70 3.93
N SER A 65 2.34 10.91 3.56
CA SER A 65 1.74 12.24 3.59
C SER A 65 1.37 12.69 5.01
N LYS A 66 1.16 11.73 5.92
CA LYS A 66 0.98 11.98 7.36
C LYS A 66 2.36 12.12 8.00
N LYS A 67 3.09 13.20 7.69
CA LYS A 67 4.25 13.55 8.51
C LYS A 67 3.75 13.85 9.92
N LYS A 68 4.15 13.02 10.88
CA LYS A 68 4.18 13.41 12.29
C LYS A 68 5.07 14.65 12.33
N LYS A 69 4.55 15.81 12.72
CA LYS A 69 5.42 16.94 13.10
C LYS A 69 6.35 16.38 14.16
N ILE A 70 7.63 16.25 13.84
CA ILE A 70 8.68 16.09 14.85
C ILE A 70 8.72 17.48 15.50
N GLY A 71 8.00 17.60 16.60
CA GLY A 71 8.03 18.72 17.53
C GLY A 71 8.42 18.14 18.88
#